data_AF-A0A814YQT1-F1
#
_entry.id   AF-A0A814YQT1-F1
#
_cell.length_a   1.000
_cell.length_b   1.000
_cell.length_c   1.000
_cell.angle_alpha   90.00
_cell.angle_beta   90.00
_cell.angle_gamma   90.00
#
_symmetry.space_group_name_H-M   'P 1'
#
loop_
_entity.id
_entity.type
_entity.pdbx_description
1 polymer ?
#
loop_
_entity_poly.entity_id
_entity_poly.type
_entity_poly.pdbx_seq_one_letter_code
_entity_poly.pdbx_strand_id
1 'polypeptide(L)'
;MSSHPIFISVVTPSHNRLEYLKVAIMSVQVNVLAPLPIKFEHVVHDCGSTDGTKEYFETNLPMKNILYIQDQGDNKEATKDRKIVRATEDKRKDGKGELTENIIYIRSEHKVPPSQARNICIRQAQGQFICVL
;
A
#
# COMPACT_ATOMS: atom_id res chain seq x y z
N MET A 1 -25.61 7.78 21.77
CA MET A 1 -24.19 7.37 21.90
C MET A 1 -23.48 7.79 20.63
N SER A 2 -22.43 8.62 20.72
CA SER A 2 -21.59 8.93 19.55
C SER A 2 -20.75 7.69 19.23
N SER A 3 -21.21 6.84 18.32
CA SER A 3 -20.42 5.71 17.85
C SER A 3 -19.29 6.26 16.99
N HIS A 4 -18.07 6.26 17.53
CA HIS A 4 -16.88 6.55 16.73
C HIS A 4 -16.86 5.60 15.53
N PRO A 5 -16.59 6.10 14.30
CA PRO A 5 -16.55 5.24 13.14
C PRO A 5 -15.42 4.21 13.29
N ILE A 6 -15.72 2.94 12.99
CA ILE A 6 -14.73 1.88 12.96
C ILE A 6 -13.79 2.15 11.78
N PHE A 7 -12.49 2.09 12.02
CA PHE A 7 -11.50 2.25 10.96
C PHE A 7 -10.72 0.96 10.75
N ILE A 8 -10.72 0.46 9.51
CA ILE A 8 -10.09 -0.82 9.13
C ILE A 8 -8.94 -0.56 8.16
N SER A 9 -7.78 -1.15 8.39
CA SER A 9 -6.72 -1.21 7.40
C SER A 9 -6.75 -2.56 6.70
N VAL A 10 -7.01 -2.55 5.40
CA VAL A 10 -6.86 -3.71 4.54
C VAL A 10 -5.42 -3.74 4.03
N VAL A 11 -4.72 -4.87 4.20
CA VAL A 11 -3.30 -5.02 3.90
C VAL A 11 -3.12 -6.07 2.81
N THR A 12 -2.44 -5.72 1.72
CA THR A 12 -2.21 -6.64 0.58
C THR A 12 -0.75 -6.60 0.14
N PRO A 13 0.09 -7.53 0.63
CA PRO A 13 1.43 -7.74 0.07
C PRO A 13 1.33 -8.50 -1.26
N SER A 14 2.07 -8.05 -2.27
CA SER A 14 2.06 -8.65 -3.61
C SER A 14 3.46 -8.64 -4.25
N HIS A 15 3.70 -9.59 -5.15
CA HIS A 15 4.93 -9.69 -5.93
C HIS A 15 4.62 -10.29 -7.31
N ASN A 16 4.94 -9.57 -8.39
CA ASN A 16 4.80 -10.00 -9.78
C ASN A 16 3.40 -10.57 -10.11
N ARG A 17 2.36 -9.82 -9.72
CA ARG A 17 0.95 -10.20 -9.87
C ARG A 17 0.06 -9.01 -10.21
N LEU A 18 0.55 -8.05 -10.99
CA LEU A 18 -0.16 -6.79 -11.29
C LEU A 18 -1.65 -7.01 -11.63
N GLU A 19 -1.97 -7.92 -12.54
CA GLU A 19 -3.35 -8.14 -12.96
C GLU A 19 -4.25 -8.67 -11.83
N TYR A 20 -3.75 -9.61 -11.01
CA TYR A 20 -4.50 -10.08 -9.83
C TYR A 20 -4.58 -9.01 -8.73
N LEU A 21 -3.54 -8.19 -8.58
CA LEU A 21 -3.50 -7.11 -7.61
C LEU A 21 -4.53 -6.04 -7.95
N LYS A 22 -4.72 -5.69 -9.24
CA LYS A 22 -5.79 -4.79 -9.69
C LYS A 22 -7.17 -5.32 -9.27
N VAL A 23 -7.43 -6.61 -9.46
CA VAL A 23 -8.69 -7.25 -9.05
C VAL A 23 -8.88 -7.20 -7.53
N ALA A 24 -7.82 -7.48 -6.76
CA ALA A 24 -7.86 -7.44 -5.29
C ALA A 24 -8.08 -6.01 -4.75
N ILE A 25 -7.50 -4.99 -5.39
CA ILE A 25 -7.74 -3.59 -5.05
C ILE A 25 -9.19 -3.23 -5.36
N MET A 26 -9.65 -3.56 -6.56
CA MET A 26 -11.02 -3.28 -6.98
C MET A 26 -12.02 -3.92 -6.02
N SER A 27 -11.85 -5.18 -5.63
CA SER A 27 -12.77 -5.87 -4.72
C SER A 27 -12.87 -5.21 -3.34
N VAL A 28 -11.79 -4.60 -2.86
CA VAL A 28 -11.77 -3.82 -1.62
C VAL A 28 -12.46 -2.46 -1.83
N GLN A 29 -12.13 -1.75 -2.91
CA GLN A 29 -12.62 -0.39 -3.14
C GLN A 29 -14.11 -0.30 -3.51
N VAL A 30 -14.69 -1.35 -4.11
CA VAL A 30 -16.12 -1.34 -4.49
C VAL A 30 -17.08 -1.60 -3.33
N ASN A 31 -16.58 -1.80 -2.10
CA ASN A 31 -17.43 -2.02 -0.93
C ASN A 31 -18.24 -0.77 -0.59
N VAL A 32 -19.56 -0.92 -0.55
CA VAL A 32 -20.49 0.11 -0.07
C VAL A 32 -20.82 -0.19 1.39
N LEU A 33 -20.29 0.63 2.30
CA LEU A 33 -20.41 0.39 3.74
C LEU A 33 -21.54 1.18 4.41
N ALA A 34 -22.13 2.17 3.74
CA ALA A 34 -23.27 2.91 4.28
C ALA A 34 -24.48 1.98 4.51
N PRO A 35 -25.26 2.16 5.61
CA PRO A 35 -25.16 3.21 6.63
C PRO A 35 -24.22 2.87 7.79
N LEU A 36 -23.44 1.79 7.71
CA LEU A 36 -22.49 1.42 8.76
C LEU A 36 -21.44 2.53 8.90
N PRO A 37 -21.11 2.98 10.13
CA PRO A 37 -20.11 3.99 10.37
C PRO A 37 -18.70 3.36 10.26
N ILE A 38 -18.37 2.80 9.10
CA ILE A 38 -17.09 2.13 8.84
C ILE A 38 -16.33 2.92 7.78
N LYS A 39 -15.05 3.16 8.05
CA LYS A 39 -14.08 3.67 7.08
C LYS A 39 -13.00 2.61 6.88
N PHE A 40 -12.33 2.66 5.74
CA PHE A 40 -11.15 1.84 5.53
C PHE A 40 -10.10 2.53 4.67
N GLU A 41 -8.86 2.10 4.87
CA GLU A 41 -7.73 2.35 3.97
C GLU A 41 -7.24 1.01 3.42
N HIS A 42 -6.54 1.06 2.30
CA HIS A 42 -5.95 -0.11 1.68
C HIS A 42 -4.44 0.09 1.54
N VAL A 43 -3.67 -0.60 2.38
CA VAL A 43 -2.22 -0.57 2.39
C VAL A 43 -1.69 -1.72 1.51
N VAL A 44 -1.21 -1.37 0.33
CA VAL A 44 -0.62 -2.32 -0.62
C VAL A 44 0.89 -2.28 -0.51
N HIS A 45 1.53 -3.45 -0.42
CA HIS A 45 2.98 -3.55 -0.43
C HIS A 45 3.47 -4.33 -1.65
N ASP A 46 4.18 -3.65 -2.54
CA ASP A 46 4.92 -4.28 -3.62
C ASP A 46 6.31 -4.74 -3.14
N CYS A 47 6.42 -6.06 -3.02
CA CYS A 47 7.58 -6.79 -2.54
C CYS A 47 8.64 -7.01 -3.63
N GLY A 48 9.10 -5.97 -4.29
CA GLY A 48 10.17 -6.09 -5.29
C GLY A 48 9.70 -6.42 -6.71
N SER A 49 8.47 -6.09 -7.12
CA SER A 49 7.95 -6.46 -8.44
C SER A 49 8.65 -5.76 -9.60
N THR A 50 8.67 -6.45 -10.73
CA THR A 50 9.29 -6.04 -12.00
C THR A 50 8.33 -6.15 -13.18
N ASP A 51 7.03 -6.21 -12.91
CA ASP A 51 5.95 -6.50 -13.86
C ASP A 51 5.10 -5.28 -14.24
N GLY A 52 5.61 -4.07 -13.99
CA GLY A 52 4.85 -2.82 -14.21
C GLY A 52 4.05 -2.34 -12.99
N THR A 53 4.09 -3.07 -11.86
CA THR A 53 3.33 -2.70 -10.65
C THR A 53 3.66 -1.30 -10.16
N LYS A 54 4.96 -0.93 -10.13
CA LYS A 54 5.38 0.40 -9.69
C LYS A 54 4.79 1.50 -10.56
N GLU A 55 4.93 1.37 -11.88
CA GLU A 55 4.48 2.35 -12.86
C GLU A 55 2.96 2.53 -12.78
N TYR A 56 2.23 1.43 -12.59
CA TYR A 56 0.79 1.47 -12.38
C TYR A 56 0.40 2.33 -11.17
N PHE A 57 1.04 2.15 -10.00
CA PHE A 57 0.71 2.97 -8.84
C PHE A 57 1.19 4.41 -8.95
N GLU A 58 2.39 4.65 -9.46
CA GLU A 58 2.92 6.03 -9.64
C GLU A 58 2.04 6.88 -10.57
N THR A 59 1.43 6.25 -11.58
CA THR A 59 0.56 6.96 -12.54
C THR A 59 -0.89 7.09 -12.08
N ASN A 60 -1.27 6.41 -10.98
CA ASN A 60 -2.65 6.39 -10.50
C ASN A 60 -2.85 6.91 -9.07
N LEU A 61 -1.80 7.09 -8.27
CA LEU A 61 -1.88 7.61 -6.92
C LEU A 61 -1.15 8.96 -6.75
N PRO A 62 -1.64 9.85 -5.87
CA PRO A 62 -0.89 11.05 -5.51
C PRO A 62 0.41 10.68 -4.80
N MET A 63 1.46 11.47 -5.01
CA MET A 63 2.79 11.26 -4.39
C MET A 63 2.75 11.08 -2.87
N LYS A 64 1.80 11.73 -2.17
CA LYS A 64 1.61 11.64 -0.71
C LYS A 64 1.27 10.23 -0.23
N ASN A 65 0.70 9.40 -1.11
CA ASN A 65 0.26 8.02 -0.85
C ASN A 65 1.30 6.97 -1.26
N ILE A 66 2.45 7.38 -1.79
CA ILE A 66 3.48 6.47 -2.32
C ILE A 66 4.70 6.53 -1.40
N LEU A 67 5.06 5.37 -0.87
CA LEU A 67 6.18 5.16 0.03
C LEU A 67 7.19 4.19 -0.61
N TYR A 68 8.46 4.58 -0.64
CA TYR A 68 9.57 3.72 -1.02
C TYR A 68 10.33 3.26 0.21
N ILE A 69 10.70 1.99 0.22
CA ILE A 69 11.60 1.40 1.21
C ILE A 69 12.97 1.31 0.55
N GLN A 70 13.90 2.07 1.10
CA GLN A 70 15.31 2.02 0.76
C GLN A 70 16.01 1.19 1.83
N ASP A 71 16.69 0.14 1.40
CA ASP A 71 17.59 -0.61 2.28
C ASP A 71 18.84 0.25 2.54
N GLN A 72 19.25 0.38 3.81
CA GLN A 72 20.51 1.03 4.17
C GLN A 72 21.50 -0.01 4.70
N GLY A 73 22.66 -0.12 4.05
CA GLY A 73 23.80 -0.94 4.50
C GLY A 73 24.40 -1.89 3.45
N ASP A 74 25.54 -2.48 3.79
CA ASP A 74 26.36 -3.30 2.90
C ASP A 74 25.87 -4.75 2.76
N ASN A 75 24.59 -5.00 2.44
CA ASN A 75 24.02 -6.31 2.00
C ASN A 75 24.45 -7.60 2.76
N LYS A 76 25.06 -7.49 3.94
CA LYS A 76 25.59 -8.58 4.77
C LYS A 76 24.71 -8.66 5.99
N GLU A 77 23.78 -9.61 5.92
CA GLU A 77 22.65 -9.80 6.83
C GLU A 77 21.59 -8.69 6.80
N ALA A 78 20.36 -9.12 7.05
CA ALA A 78 19.14 -8.32 7.07
C ALA A 78 19.15 -7.27 8.20
N THR A 79 20.05 -6.29 8.10
CA THR A 79 20.16 -5.17 9.02
C THR A 79 18.92 -4.28 8.91
N LYS A 80 18.43 -3.95 10.09
CA LYS A 80 17.05 -3.54 10.38
C LYS A 80 16.77 -2.06 10.06
N ASP A 81 17.67 -1.40 9.34
CA ASP A 81 17.62 0.03 9.07
C ASP A 81 17.03 0.29 7.69
N ARG A 82 15.70 0.22 7.65
CA ARG A 82 14.92 0.54 6.45
C ARG A 82 14.43 1.96 6.54
N LYS A 83 14.83 2.78 5.57
CA LYS A 83 14.30 4.14 5.46
C LYS A 83 13.06 4.11 4.59
N ILE A 84 11.93 4.50 5.18
CA ILE A 84 10.72 4.79 4.41
C ILE A 84 10.82 6.24 3.94
N VAL A 85 10.78 6.45 2.63
CA VAL A 85 10.76 7.77 1.99
C VAL A 85 9.47 7.92 1.19
N ARG A 86 8.95 9.14 1.09
CA ARG A 86 7.80 9.43 0.22
C ARG A 86 8.26 9.67 -1.21
N ALA A 87 7.39 9.40 -2.18
CA ALA A 87 7.59 9.90 -3.53
C ALA A 87 7.73 11.44 -3.52
N THR A 88 8.63 11.95 -4.34
CA THR A 88 8.95 13.38 -4.47
C THR A 88 8.26 14.03 -5.66
N GLU A 89 7.68 13.23 -6.56
CA GLU A 89 7.07 13.68 -7.79
C GLU A 89 5.71 12.99 -7.98
N ASP A 90 4.74 13.75 -8.47
CA ASP A 90 3.44 13.24 -8.90
C ASP A 90 3.50 12.90 -10.40
N LYS A 91 3.37 11.62 -10.74
CA LYS A 91 3.46 11.14 -12.13
C LYS A 91 2.09 10.96 -12.81
N ARG A 92 1.02 11.41 -12.16
CA ARG A 92 -0.35 11.36 -12.69
C ARG A 92 -0.53 12.36 -13.84
N LYS A 93 -1.29 11.98 -14.86
CA LYS A 93 -1.65 12.89 -15.96
C LYS A 93 -2.69 13.90 -15.47
N ASP A 94 -2.42 15.19 -15.68
CA ASP A 94 -3.30 16.29 -15.26
C ASP A 94 -3.66 16.27 -13.75
N GLY A 95 -2.80 15.67 -12.91
CA GLY A 95 -3.03 15.49 -11.48
C GLY A 95 -4.14 14.48 -11.12
N LYS A 96 -4.59 13.66 -12.09
CA LYS A 96 -5.67 12.69 -11.93
C LYS A 96 -5.16 11.27 -12.13
N GLY A 97 -5.65 10.34 -11.30
CA GLY A 97 -5.41 8.91 -11.40
C GLY A 97 -6.71 8.14 -11.23
N GLU A 98 -6.71 6.85 -11.59
CA GLU A 98 -7.90 5.99 -11.52
C GLU A 98 -8.11 5.39 -10.12
N LEU A 99 -7.08 5.39 -9.28
CA LEU A 99 -7.12 4.82 -7.94
C LEU A 99 -7.61 5.82 -6.89
N THR A 100 -8.32 5.30 -5.90
CA THR A 100 -8.87 6.07 -4.78
C THR A 100 -7.78 6.54 -3.82
N GLU A 101 -7.97 7.72 -3.21
CA GLU A 101 -6.97 8.33 -2.32
C GLU A 101 -6.84 7.65 -0.94
N ASN A 102 -7.67 6.66 -0.61
CA ASN A 102 -7.54 5.85 0.62
C ASN A 102 -6.57 4.66 0.44
N ILE A 103 -5.90 4.54 -0.71
CA ILE A 103 -4.88 3.52 -0.95
C ILE A 103 -3.50 4.09 -0.59
N ILE A 104 -2.75 3.38 0.23
CA ILE A 104 -1.33 3.64 0.51
C ILE A 104 -0.51 2.57 -0.21
N TYR A 105 0.41 3.00 -1.06
CA TYR A 105 1.30 2.13 -1.79
C TYR A 105 2.72 2.15 -1.19
N ILE A 106 3.25 0.98 -0.87
CA ILE A 106 4.60 0.80 -0.32
C ILE A 106 5.41 -0.08 -1.26
N ARG A 107 6.57 0.39 -1.72
CA ARG A 107 7.45 -0.32 -2.66
C ARG A 107 8.78 -0.64 -2.00
N SER A 108 9.17 -1.91 -1.97
CA SER A 108 10.55 -2.32 -1.65
C SER A 108 11.38 -2.48 -2.90
N GLU A 109 12.62 -1.99 -2.94
CA GLU A 109 13.50 -2.16 -4.11
C GLU A 109 13.77 -3.64 -4.44
N HIS A 110 13.97 -4.46 -3.40
CA HIS A 110 14.24 -5.88 -3.53
C HIS A 110 13.06 -6.75 -3.09
N LYS A 111 13.15 -8.05 -3.41
CA LYS A 111 12.15 -9.03 -3.00
C LYS A 111 12.14 -9.17 -1.49
N VAL A 112 10.97 -8.97 -0.91
CA VAL A 112 10.75 -9.06 0.54
C VAL A 112 9.87 -10.27 0.87
N PRO A 113 10.19 -11.07 1.91
CA PRO A 113 9.32 -12.16 2.34
C PRO A 113 7.93 -11.68 2.78
N PRO A 114 6.85 -12.48 2.58
CA PRO A 114 5.49 -12.09 2.96
C PRO A 114 5.33 -11.69 4.43
N SER A 115 6.07 -12.32 5.35
CA SER A 115 6.06 -11.95 6.77
C SER A 115 6.58 -10.53 7.00
N GLN A 116 7.69 -10.16 6.35
CA GLN A 116 8.23 -8.81 6.43
C GLN A 116 7.30 -7.78 5.80
N ALA A 117 6.78 -8.06 4.61
CA ALA A 117 5.88 -7.15 3.91
C ALA A 117 4.64 -6.83 4.76
N ARG A 118 4.02 -7.87 5.37
CA ARG A 118 2.92 -7.69 6.31
C ARG A 118 3.31 -6.83 7.51
N ASN A 119 4.46 -7.10 8.14
CA ASN A 119 4.94 -6.31 9.28
C ASN A 119 5.16 -4.84 8.93
N ILE A 120 5.62 -4.55 7.71
CA ILE A 120 5.76 -3.18 7.22
C ILE A 120 4.40 -2.52 7.06
N CYS A 121 3.46 -3.18 6.39
CA CYS A 121 2.09 -2.67 6.22
C CYS A 121 1.43 -2.39 7.57
N ILE A 122 1.54 -3.33 8.52
CA ILE A 122 0.96 -3.19 9.88
C ILE A 122 1.52 -1.95 10.59
N ARG A 123 2.80 -1.60 10.38
CA ARG A 123 3.39 -0.38 10.96
C ARG A 123 2.90 0.91 10.30
N GLN A 124 2.41 0.84 9.06
CA GLN A 124 1.84 1.99 8.34
C GLN A 124 0.32 2.09 8.47
N ALA A 125 -0.33 0.99 8.83
CA ALA A 125 -1.76 0.91 9.07
C ALA A 125 -2.19 1.86 10.21
N GLN A 126 -3.26 2.60 9.96
CA GLN A 126 -3.88 3.56 10.88
C GLN A 126 -5.21 3.04 11.46
N GLY A 127 -5.74 1.94 10.93
CA GLY A 127 -6.97 1.31 11.35
C GLY A 127 -6.85 0.65 12.72
N GLN A 128 -7.98 0.60 13.43
CA GLN A 128 -8.14 -0.13 14.68
C GLN A 128 -8.09 -1.64 14.47
N PHE A 129 -8.48 -2.10 13.27
CA PHE A 129 -8.49 -3.49 12.86
C PHE A 129 -7.67 -3.67 11.59
N ILE A 130 -7.03 -4.82 11.47
CA ILE A 130 -6.21 -5.18 10.32
C ILE A 130 -6.83 -6.40 9.63
N CYS A 131 -7.11 -6.28 8.35
CA CYS A 131 -7.50 -7.38 7.48
C CYS A 131 -6.34 -7.65 6.51
N VAL A 132 -5.85 -8.87 6.46
CA VAL A 132 -4.77 -9.25 5.53
C VAL A 132 -5.38 -10.06 4.38
N LEU A 133 -5.09 -9.64 3.15
CA LEU A 133 -5.47 -10.32 1.90
C LEU A 133 -4.26 -10.92 1.19
#